data_AF-A0A3M1AIQ4-F1
#
_entry.id   AF-A0A3M1AIQ4-F1
#
_cell.length_a   1.000
_cell.length_b   1.000
_cell.length_c   1.000
_cell.angle_alpha   90.00
_cell.angle_beta   90.00
_cell.angle_gamma   90.00
#
_symmetry.space_group_name_H-M   'P 1'
#
loop_
_entity.id
_entity.type
_entity.pdbx_description
1 polymer ?
#
loop_
_entity_poly.entity_id
_entity_poly.type
_entity_poly.pdbx_seq_one_letter_code
_entity_poly.pdbx_strand_id
1 'polypeptide(L)'
;LLVQTRNSLGEIVTSKPVAIQVEPPFHRSLFARVLYVLLAAAVLLLISARLQRKYSLKARAAEEARRQELEKKDRELKEIERQRLQAMKEMEEEKIKSELRHLNNLLAASTMNLVVKNEFIETIREKLNEVNKNGSTRDTRKALQQLVKEIDTTLRLQEDWEQFEYHFDQVHGDFLSRLRAEFPDLTPNEQKLCAFLRLNLNTKDIANLMGISLRGVEVARYRLRKKLRLEQGENLSKFILEY
;
A
#
# COMPACT_ATOMS: atom_id res chain seq x y z
N LEU A 1 110.18 0.52 31.63
CA LEU A 1 111.15 0.36 32.75
C LEU A 1 112.44 -0.20 32.15
N LEU A 2 113.58 0.46 32.40
CA LEU A 2 114.92 0.03 31.95
C LEU A 2 115.70 -0.44 33.17
N VAL A 3 116.25 -1.65 33.12
CA VAL A 3 117.09 -2.21 34.19
C VAL A 3 118.51 -2.36 33.65
N GLN A 4 119.50 -1.84 34.38
CA GLN A 4 120.92 -1.92 34.02
C GLN A 4 121.65 -2.85 34.97
N THR A 5 122.53 -3.70 34.44
CA THR A 5 123.37 -4.61 35.23
C THR A 5 124.83 -4.48 34.77
N ARG A 6 125.80 -4.59 35.69
CA ARG A 6 127.23 -4.44 35.40
C ARG A 6 127.96 -5.77 35.57
N ASN A 7 128.72 -6.18 34.55
CA ASN A 7 129.55 -7.40 34.55
C ASN A 7 130.90 -7.14 35.26
N SER A 8 131.53 -8.19 35.80
CA SER A 8 132.90 -8.22 36.37
C SER A 8 134.03 -7.71 35.46
N LEU A 9 133.84 -7.62 34.14
CA LEU A 9 134.76 -6.97 33.19
C LEU A 9 134.52 -5.44 33.04
N GLY A 10 133.61 -4.87 33.84
CA GLY A 10 133.33 -3.44 33.87
C GLY A 10 132.27 -2.97 32.87
N GLU A 11 131.81 -3.84 31.97
CA GLU A 11 130.79 -3.55 30.95
C GLU A 11 129.37 -3.48 31.54
N ILE A 12 128.60 -2.48 31.13
CA ILE A 12 127.21 -2.26 31.57
C ILE A 12 126.26 -2.78 30.49
N VAL A 13 125.49 -3.81 30.81
CA VAL A 13 124.46 -4.35 29.92
C VAL A 13 123.11 -3.74 30.30
N THR A 14 122.55 -2.94 29.40
CA THR A 14 121.24 -2.29 29.57
C THR A 14 120.15 -3.13 28.92
N SER A 15 119.09 -3.48 29.67
CA SER A 15 117.93 -4.19 29.11
C SER A 15 117.24 -3.34 28.03
N LYS A 16 116.74 -3.95 26.94
CA LYS A 16 115.95 -3.21 25.93
C LYS A 16 114.62 -2.71 26.53
N PRO A 17 114.21 -1.45 26.27
CA PRO A 17 112.97 -0.92 26.81
C PRO A 17 111.76 -1.63 26.20
N VAL A 18 110.84 -2.11 27.04
CA VAL A 18 109.52 -2.59 26.61
C VAL A 18 108.60 -1.39 26.46
N ALA A 19 108.23 -1.06 25.22
CA ALA A 19 107.23 -0.06 24.90
C ALA A 19 105.84 -0.73 24.89
N ILE A 20 104.99 -0.40 25.86
CA ILE A 20 103.58 -0.82 25.87
C ILE A 20 102.80 0.24 25.11
N GLN A 21 102.42 -0.06 23.88
CA GLN A 21 101.56 0.79 23.08
C GLN A 21 100.11 0.36 23.30
N VAL A 22 99.33 1.18 24.00
CA VAL A 22 97.90 0.93 24.21
C VAL A 22 97.17 1.31 22.92
N GLU A 23 96.52 0.35 22.28
CA GLU A 23 95.73 0.60 21.08
C GLU A 23 94.56 1.55 21.38
N PRO A 24 94.18 2.42 20.42
CA PRO A 24 93.07 3.32 20.60
C PRO A 24 91.77 2.52 20.83
N PRO A 25 90.89 2.99 21.73
CA PRO A 25 89.71 2.24 22.11
C PRO A 25 88.76 2.07 20.91
N PHE A 26 88.20 0.86 20.78
CA PHE A 26 87.44 0.40 19.61
C PHE A 26 86.32 1.36 19.14
N HIS A 27 85.68 2.08 20.06
CA HIS A 27 84.60 3.03 19.74
C HIS A 27 85.04 4.26 18.91
N ARG A 28 86.35 4.55 18.83
CA ARG A 28 86.88 5.65 18.00
C ARG A 28 87.30 5.22 16.60
N SER A 29 87.32 3.91 16.31
CA SER A 29 87.64 3.36 14.99
C SER A 29 86.63 3.83 13.94
N LEU A 30 87.09 3.96 12.68
CA LEU A 30 86.25 4.31 11.54
C LEU A 30 85.10 3.30 11.35
N PHE A 31 85.37 2.02 11.59
CA PHE A 31 84.37 0.95 11.56
C PHE A 31 83.22 1.20 12.56
N ALA A 32 83.55 1.61 13.80
CA ALA A 32 82.55 1.89 14.83
C ALA A 32 81.65 3.09 14.46
N ARG A 33 82.22 4.13 13.83
CA ARG A 33 81.43 5.29 13.35
C ARG A 33 80.46 4.91 12.25
N VAL A 34 80.91 4.11 11.27
CA VAL A 34 80.05 3.59 10.20
C VAL A 34 78.92 2.74 10.80
N LEU A 35 79.24 1.89 11.77
CA LEU A 35 78.26 1.07 12.47
C LEU A 35 77.20 1.92 13.20
N TYR A 36 77.59 3.01 13.88
CA TYR A 36 76.63 3.91 14.54
C TYR A 36 75.70 4.61 13.55
N VAL A 37 76.23 5.09 12.42
CA VAL A 37 75.39 5.72 11.38
C VAL A 37 74.42 4.72 10.78
N LEU A 38 74.86 3.48 10.52
CA LEU A 38 73.98 2.41 10.02
C LEU A 38 72.89 2.04 11.04
N LEU A 39 73.23 1.94 12.32
CA LEU A 39 72.26 1.70 13.39
C LEU A 39 71.25 2.85 13.50
N ALA A 40 71.71 4.10 13.45
CA ALA A 40 70.84 5.28 13.48
C ALA A 40 69.90 5.33 12.27
N ALA A 41 70.42 5.05 11.06
CA ALA A 41 69.61 4.96 9.85
C ALA A 41 68.59 3.82 9.93
N ALA A 42 68.99 2.64 10.44
CA ALA A 42 68.09 1.52 10.64
C ALA A 42 66.96 1.86 11.64
N VAL A 43 67.28 2.56 12.74
CA VAL A 43 66.29 3.04 13.71
C VAL A 43 65.32 4.04 13.05
N LEU A 44 65.82 4.99 12.27
CA LEU A 44 64.96 5.96 11.55
C LEU A 44 64.04 5.27 10.54
N LEU A 45 64.55 4.28 9.78
CA LEU A 45 63.74 3.49 8.85
C LEU A 45 62.68 2.64 9.57
N LEU A 46 63.01 2.08 10.74
CA LEU A 46 62.04 1.35 11.56
C LEU A 46 60.94 2.28 12.11
N ILE A 47 61.30 3.49 12.53
CA ILE A 47 60.34 4.50 13.01
C ILE A 47 59.41 4.94 11.87
N SER A 48 59.96 5.29 10.71
CA SER A 48 59.15 5.71 9.56
C SER A 48 58.22 4.59 9.09
N ALA A 49 58.70 3.34 9.03
CA ALA A 49 57.89 2.18 8.71
C ALA A 49 56.76 1.95 9.73
N ARG A 50 57.03 2.11 11.04
CA ARG A 50 56.00 2.01 12.10
C ARG A 50 54.94 3.10 11.97
N LEU A 51 55.34 4.34 11.70
CA LEU A 51 54.42 5.46 11.51
C LEU A 51 53.55 5.25 10.27
N GLN A 52 54.15 4.91 9.13
CA GLN A 52 53.41 4.63 7.89
C GLN A 52 52.41 3.49 8.07
N ARG A 53 52.80 2.39 8.74
CA ARG A 53 51.89 1.29 9.08
C ARG A 53 50.72 1.76 9.95
N LYS A 54 50.95 2.64 10.93
CA LYS A 54 49.88 3.17 11.80
C LYS A 54 48.89 4.05 11.03
N TYR A 55 49.38 4.92 10.14
CA TYR A 55 48.53 5.78 9.32
C TYR A 55 47.69 4.99 8.32
N SER A 56 48.30 4.00 7.66
CA SER A 56 47.56 3.17 6.70
C SER A 56 46.49 2.31 7.38
N LEU A 57 46.75 1.78 8.57
CA LEU A 57 45.74 1.05 9.35
C LEU A 57 44.56 1.95 9.77
N LYS A 58 44.81 3.17 10.22
CA LYS A 58 43.74 4.12 10.56
C LYS A 58 42.91 4.53 9.34
N ALA A 59 43.55 4.75 8.19
CA ALA A 59 42.85 5.07 6.95
C ALA A 59 41.92 3.94 6.51
N ARG A 60 42.39 2.68 6.60
CA ARG A 60 41.56 1.49 6.31
C ARG A 60 40.37 1.36 7.26
N ALA A 61 40.58 1.51 8.56
CA ALA A 61 39.50 1.46 9.54
C ALA A 61 38.43 2.55 9.31
N ALA A 62 38.84 3.76 8.91
CA ALA A 62 37.91 4.84 8.57
C ALA A 62 37.12 4.55 7.28
N GLU A 63 37.78 3.96 6.26
CA GLU A 63 37.12 3.55 5.02
C GLU A 63 36.10 2.43 5.28
N GLU A 64 36.45 1.43 6.09
CA GLU A 64 35.55 0.35 6.50
C GLU A 64 34.33 0.89 7.26
N ALA A 65 34.53 1.80 8.23
CA ALA A 65 33.43 2.43 8.96
C ALA A 65 32.50 3.23 8.02
N ARG A 66 33.07 3.97 7.06
CA ARG A 66 32.29 4.71 6.05
C ARG A 66 31.51 3.77 5.14
N ARG A 67 32.11 2.65 4.71
CA ARG A 67 31.42 1.62 3.91
C ARG A 67 30.26 1.02 4.69
N GLN A 68 30.45 0.69 5.97
CA GLN A 68 29.37 0.18 6.82
C GLN A 68 28.23 1.20 6.98
N GLU A 69 28.54 2.49 7.11
CA GLU A 69 27.52 3.54 7.18
C GLU A 69 26.72 3.67 5.88
N LEU A 70 27.41 3.65 4.73
CA LEU A 70 26.77 3.66 3.42
C LEU A 70 25.87 2.44 3.24
N GLU A 71 26.36 1.25 3.59
CA GLU A 71 25.55 0.02 3.54
C GLU A 71 24.32 0.09 4.44
N LYS A 72 24.41 0.70 5.63
CA LYS A 72 23.25 0.90 6.51
C LYS A 72 22.22 1.84 5.89
N LYS A 73 22.68 2.97 5.32
CA LYS A 73 21.80 3.92 4.64
C LYS A 73 21.13 3.30 3.41
N ASP A 74 21.87 2.52 2.62
CA ASP A 74 21.32 1.81 1.46
C ASP A 74 20.27 0.77 1.88
N ARG A 75 20.47 0.08 3.01
CA ARG A 75 19.48 -0.84 3.57
C ARG A 75 18.22 -0.11 4.03
N GLU A 76 18.38 1.03 4.71
CA GLU A 76 17.26 1.86 5.17
C GLU A 76 16.45 2.42 4.00
N LEU A 77 17.11 2.95 2.97
CA LEU A 77 16.44 3.46 1.76
C LEU A 77 15.64 2.35 1.05
N LYS A 78 16.24 1.16 0.90
CA LYS A 78 15.54 0.01 0.30
C LYS A 78 14.32 -0.41 1.10
N GLU A 79 14.37 -0.31 2.42
CA GLU A 79 13.23 -0.63 3.28
C GLU A 79 12.10 0.40 3.13
N ILE A 80 12.44 1.70 3.10
CA ILE A 80 11.47 2.78 2.84
C ILE A 80 10.82 2.62 1.47
N GLU A 81 11.59 2.30 0.44
CA GLU A 81 11.08 2.04 -0.91
C GLU A 81 10.11 0.84 -0.94
N ARG A 82 10.44 -0.25 -0.24
CA ARG A 82 9.56 -1.42 -0.10
C ARG A 82 8.26 -1.06 0.58
N GLN A 83 8.31 -0.32 1.69
CA GLN A 83 7.11 0.12 2.41
C GLN A 83 6.22 1.02 1.56
N ARG A 84 6.81 1.97 0.82
CA ARG A 84 6.07 2.83 -0.11
C ARG A 84 5.42 2.03 -1.23
N LEU A 85 6.16 1.07 -1.82
CA LEU A 85 5.62 0.22 -2.86
C LEU A 85 4.47 -0.64 -2.35
N GLN A 86 4.58 -1.19 -1.14
CA GLN A 86 3.52 -1.98 -0.53
C GLN A 86 2.27 -1.12 -0.26
N ALA A 87 2.43 0.07 0.34
CA ALA A 87 1.33 1.00 0.58
C ALA A 87 0.61 1.42 -0.72
N MET A 88 1.35 1.64 -1.82
CA MET A 88 0.75 1.93 -3.13
C MET A 88 -0.06 0.75 -3.67
N LYS A 89 0.47 -0.48 -3.55
CA LYS A 89 -0.27 -1.69 -3.97
C LYS A 89 -1.55 -1.87 -3.18
N GLU A 90 -1.51 -1.69 -1.86
CA GLU A 90 -2.70 -1.79 -1.00
C GLU A 90 -3.77 -0.74 -1.38
N MET A 91 -3.34 0.50 -1.66
CA MET A 91 -4.24 1.57 -2.12
C MET A 91 -4.88 1.25 -3.48
N GLU A 92 -4.11 0.67 -4.40
CA GLU A 92 -4.60 0.26 -5.71
C GLU A 92 -5.57 -0.93 -5.61
N GLU A 93 -5.26 -1.93 -4.79
CA GLU A 93 -6.18 -3.04 -4.51
C GLU A 93 -7.51 -2.57 -3.93
N GLU A 94 -7.51 -1.66 -2.96
CA GLU A 94 -8.73 -1.09 -2.38
C GLU A 94 -9.54 -0.29 -3.40
N LYS A 95 -8.87 0.48 -4.26
CA LYS A 95 -9.53 1.22 -5.34
C LYS A 95 -10.20 0.26 -6.33
N ILE A 96 -9.49 -0.77 -6.78
CA ILE A 96 -10.01 -1.80 -7.70
C ILE A 96 -11.19 -2.53 -7.08
N LYS A 97 -11.11 -2.93 -5.80
CA LYS A 97 -12.23 -3.56 -5.09
C LYS A 97 -13.45 -2.64 -4.99
N SER A 98 -13.24 -1.35 -4.72
CA SER A 98 -14.33 -0.37 -4.68
C SER A 98 -15.01 -0.20 -6.03
N GLU A 99 -14.23 -0.11 -7.11
CA GLU A 99 -14.74 -0.01 -8.48
C GLU A 99 -15.48 -1.29 -8.89
N LEU A 100 -14.93 -2.48 -8.57
CA LEU A 100 -15.61 -3.76 -8.78
C LEU A 100 -16.93 -3.84 -8.04
N ARG A 101 -17.00 -3.41 -6.76
CA ARG A 101 -18.27 -3.37 -5.99
C ARG A 101 -19.29 -2.45 -6.64
N HIS A 102 -18.87 -1.25 -7.07
CA HIS A 102 -19.76 -0.31 -7.75
C HIS A 102 -20.30 -0.88 -9.07
N LEU A 103 -19.44 -1.52 -9.86
CA LEU A 103 -19.82 -2.13 -11.12
C LEU A 103 -20.73 -3.35 -10.92
N ASN A 104 -20.47 -4.18 -9.91
CA ASN A 104 -21.31 -5.35 -9.58
C ASN A 104 -22.73 -4.92 -9.19
N ASN A 105 -22.86 -3.82 -8.43
CA ASN A 105 -24.15 -3.27 -8.04
C ASN A 105 -24.95 -2.73 -9.24
N LEU A 106 -24.27 -2.04 -10.16
CA LEU A 106 -24.88 -1.55 -11.39
C LEU A 106 -25.31 -2.71 -12.32
N LEU A 107 -24.50 -3.76 -12.41
CA LEU A 107 -24.78 -4.93 -13.23
C LEU A 107 -25.94 -5.76 -12.64
N ALA A 108 -25.97 -5.95 -11.32
CA ALA A 108 -27.06 -6.66 -10.65
C ALA A 108 -28.40 -5.93 -10.85
N ALA A 109 -28.43 -4.60 -10.68
CA ALA A 109 -29.61 -3.80 -10.94
C ALA A 109 -30.05 -3.88 -12.41
N SER A 110 -29.11 -3.82 -13.35
CA SER A 110 -29.44 -3.91 -14.78
C SER A 110 -29.95 -5.30 -15.20
N THR A 111 -29.30 -6.39 -14.76
CA THR A 111 -29.71 -7.78 -15.05
C THR A 111 -31.11 -8.06 -14.51
N MET A 112 -31.42 -7.54 -13.31
CA MET A 112 -32.74 -7.72 -12.71
C MET A 112 -33.85 -7.09 -13.56
N ASN A 113 -33.63 -5.86 -14.04
CA ASN A 113 -34.62 -5.19 -14.88
C ASN A 113 -34.87 -5.85 -16.22
N LEU A 114 -33.88 -6.58 -16.74
CA LEU A 114 -34.03 -7.33 -17.99
C LEU A 114 -34.80 -8.63 -17.76
N VAL A 115 -34.53 -9.34 -16.66
CA VAL A 115 -35.25 -10.58 -16.31
C VAL A 115 -36.74 -10.30 -16.10
N VAL A 116 -37.08 -9.30 -15.30
CA VAL A 116 -38.48 -8.90 -15.02
C VAL A 116 -39.21 -8.49 -16.28
N LYS A 117 -38.54 -7.77 -17.19
CA LYS A 117 -39.13 -7.38 -18.47
C LYS A 117 -39.38 -8.58 -19.39
N ASN A 118 -38.47 -9.54 -19.43
CA ASN A 118 -38.63 -10.72 -20.28
C ASN A 118 -39.76 -11.63 -19.80
N GLU A 119 -39.85 -11.87 -18.49
CA GLU A 119 -40.92 -12.67 -17.90
C GLU A 119 -42.30 -12.02 -18.09
N PHE A 120 -42.35 -10.70 -17.98
CA PHE A 120 -43.56 -9.94 -18.25
C PHE A 120 -44.03 -10.06 -19.71
N ILE A 121 -43.11 -9.98 -20.66
CA ILE A 121 -43.41 -10.09 -22.08
C ILE A 121 -43.90 -11.50 -22.44
N GLU A 122 -43.33 -12.56 -21.85
CA GLU A 122 -43.83 -13.92 -22.06
C GLU A 122 -45.23 -14.12 -21.45
N THR A 123 -45.49 -13.55 -20.28
CA THR A 123 -46.82 -13.58 -19.63
C THR A 123 -47.90 -12.91 -20.50
N ILE A 124 -47.57 -11.77 -21.12
CA ILE A 124 -48.48 -11.09 -22.07
C ILE A 124 -48.70 -11.96 -23.32
N ARG A 125 -47.64 -12.56 -23.86
CA ARG A 125 -47.70 -13.39 -25.08
C ARG A 125 -48.63 -14.59 -24.88
N GLU A 126 -48.53 -15.28 -23.75
CA GLU A 126 -49.36 -16.46 -23.45
C GLU A 126 -50.85 -16.10 -23.37
N LYS A 127 -51.19 -15.02 -22.67
CA LYS A 127 -52.59 -14.58 -22.52
C LYS A 127 -53.19 -14.06 -23.82
N LEU A 128 -52.40 -13.38 -24.67
CA LEU A 128 -52.84 -12.98 -26.01
C LEU A 128 -53.16 -14.20 -26.88
N ASN A 129 -52.35 -15.25 -26.80
CA ASN A 129 -52.59 -16.50 -27.53
C ASN A 129 -53.86 -17.24 -27.06
N GLU A 130 -54.20 -17.13 -25.79
CA GLU A 130 -55.42 -17.72 -25.22
C GLU A 130 -56.68 -16.99 -25.71
N VAL A 131 -56.66 -15.66 -25.74
CA VAL A 131 -57.76 -14.82 -26.26
C VAL A 131 -57.99 -15.07 -27.76
N ASN A 132 -56.92 -15.26 -28.53
CA ASN A 132 -56.98 -15.50 -29.97
C ASN A 132 -57.59 -16.88 -30.31
N LYS A 133 -57.56 -17.86 -29.39
CA LYS A 133 -58.11 -19.20 -29.62
C LYS A 133 -59.61 -19.32 -29.32
N ASN A 134 -60.18 -18.51 -28.42
CA ASN A 134 -61.50 -18.80 -27.81
C ASN A 134 -62.57 -17.67 -27.80
N GLY A 135 -62.36 -16.48 -28.39
CA GLY A 135 -63.24 -15.31 -28.14
C GLY A 135 -64.30 -14.93 -29.19
N SER A 136 -65.56 -14.72 -28.75
CA SER A 136 -66.55 -13.85 -29.44
C SER A 136 -66.36 -12.37 -29.02
N THR A 137 -66.82 -11.40 -29.81
CA THR A 137 -66.40 -9.96 -29.76
C THR A 137 -66.49 -9.29 -28.38
N ARG A 138 -67.42 -9.73 -27.52
CA ARG A 138 -67.61 -9.17 -26.17
C ARG A 138 -66.65 -9.77 -25.14
N ASP A 139 -66.30 -11.05 -25.29
CA ASP A 139 -65.39 -11.76 -24.39
C ASP A 139 -63.93 -11.38 -24.69
N THR A 140 -63.61 -11.14 -25.97
CA THR A 140 -62.32 -10.58 -26.39
C THR A 140 -62.05 -9.23 -25.71
N ARG A 141 -63.06 -8.36 -25.63
CA ARG A 141 -62.93 -7.02 -25.03
C ARG A 141 -62.68 -7.08 -23.52
N LYS A 142 -63.34 -8.01 -22.82
CA LYS A 142 -63.12 -8.25 -21.38
C LYS A 142 -61.75 -8.86 -21.10
N ALA A 143 -61.33 -9.83 -21.90
CA ALA A 143 -60.03 -10.46 -21.74
C ALA A 143 -58.90 -9.46 -22.05
N LEU A 144 -59.06 -8.59 -23.05
CA LEU A 144 -58.12 -7.51 -23.34
C LEU A 144 -58.06 -6.50 -22.18
N GLN A 145 -59.19 -6.19 -21.55
CA GLN A 145 -59.25 -5.33 -20.36
C GLN A 145 -58.58 -5.97 -19.13
N GLN A 146 -58.70 -7.29 -18.95
CA GLN A 146 -57.98 -8.02 -17.90
C GLN A 146 -56.48 -8.09 -18.18
N LEU A 147 -56.07 -8.30 -19.43
CA LEU A 147 -54.67 -8.24 -19.86
C LEU A 147 -54.08 -6.85 -19.60
N VAL A 148 -54.78 -5.77 -19.94
CA VAL A 148 -54.37 -4.40 -19.60
C VAL A 148 -54.25 -4.22 -18.09
N LYS A 149 -55.16 -4.79 -17.32
CA LYS A 149 -55.15 -4.70 -15.86
C LYS A 149 -54.02 -5.51 -15.22
N GLU A 150 -53.67 -6.66 -15.77
CA GLU A 150 -52.54 -7.46 -15.32
C GLU A 150 -51.21 -6.92 -15.82
N ILE A 151 -51.16 -6.29 -16.99
CA ILE A 151 -50.05 -5.42 -17.40
C ILE A 151 -49.81 -4.38 -16.31
N ASP A 152 -50.86 -3.69 -15.89
CA ASP A 152 -50.83 -2.73 -14.79
C ASP A 152 -50.50 -3.33 -13.41
N THR A 153 -50.57 -4.67 -13.25
CA THR A 153 -50.37 -5.36 -11.96
C THR A 153 -49.04 -6.12 -11.89
N THR A 154 -48.50 -6.63 -12.99
CA THR A 154 -47.14 -7.21 -13.06
C THR A 154 -46.08 -6.13 -13.16
N LEU A 155 -46.45 -4.94 -13.68
CA LEU A 155 -45.79 -3.69 -13.31
C LEU A 155 -45.85 -3.39 -11.79
N ARG A 156 -46.40 -4.27 -10.95
CA ARG A 156 -46.42 -4.19 -9.48
C ARG A 156 -45.65 -5.35 -8.79
N LEU A 157 -44.41 -5.61 -9.19
CA LEU A 157 -43.24 -5.34 -8.34
C LEU A 157 -43.01 -6.07 -6.98
N GLN A 158 -43.78 -7.07 -6.52
CA GLN A 158 -43.72 -7.42 -5.08
C GLN A 158 -42.78 -8.58 -4.68
N GLU A 159 -42.68 -9.68 -5.44
CA GLU A 159 -41.78 -10.82 -5.13
C GLU A 159 -40.30 -10.53 -5.47
N ASP A 160 -40.05 -9.79 -6.57
CA ASP A 160 -38.72 -9.30 -6.99
C ASP A 160 -38.07 -8.38 -5.96
N TRP A 161 -38.89 -7.74 -5.13
CA TRP A 161 -38.42 -6.80 -4.14
C TRP A 161 -37.82 -7.49 -2.92
N GLU A 162 -38.40 -8.59 -2.46
CA GLU A 162 -37.91 -9.29 -1.27
C GLU A 162 -36.54 -9.93 -1.54
N GLN A 163 -36.33 -10.47 -2.75
CA GLN A 163 -35.01 -10.95 -3.17
C GLN A 163 -34.00 -9.82 -3.38
N PHE A 164 -34.42 -8.72 -4.02
CA PHE A 164 -33.59 -7.53 -4.13
C PHE A 164 -33.14 -7.08 -2.75
N GLU A 165 -34.07 -6.99 -1.82
CA GLU A 165 -33.84 -6.50 -0.47
C GLU A 165 -32.84 -7.37 0.28
N TYR A 166 -32.99 -8.70 0.22
CA TYR A 166 -32.04 -9.64 0.81
C TYR A 166 -30.63 -9.44 0.27
N HIS A 167 -30.45 -9.38 -1.06
CA HIS A 167 -29.14 -9.23 -1.67
C HIS A 167 -28.54 -7.83 -1.48
N PHE A 168 -29.39 -6.81 -1.55
CA PHE A 168 -29.01 -5.44 -1.31
C PHE A 168 -28.50 -5.26 0.14
N ASP A 169 -29.18 -5.84 1.12
CA ASP A 169 -28.77 -5.76 2.54
C ASP A 169 -27.45 -6.47 2.81
N GLN A 170 -27.20 -7.63 2.17
CA GLN A 170 -25.90 -8.33 2.27
C GLN A 170 -24.72 -7.46 1.79
N VAL A 171 -24.92 -6.61 0.78
CA VAL A 171 -23.87 -5.75 0.21
C VAL A 171 -23.79 -4.40 0.92
N HIS A 172 -24.93 -3.89 1.40
CA HIS A 172 -25.06 -2.57 1.98
C HIS A 172 -25.17 -2.58 3.52
N GLY A 173 -24.75 -3.67 4.17
CA GLY A 173 -24.68 -3.76 5.63
C GLY A 173 -26.04 -3.60 6.30
N ASP A 174 -27.01 -4.41 5.87
CA ASP A 174 -28.37 -4.47 6.39
C ASP A 174 -29.12 -3.13 6.33
N PHE A 175 -28.85 -2.32 5.29
CA PHE A 175 -29.38 -0.97 5.15
C PHE A 175 -30.91 -0.90 5.24
N LEU A 176 -31.64 -1.71 4.47
CA LEU A 176 -33.11 -1.70 4.46
C LEU A 176 -33.66 -2.18 5.80
N SER A 177 -33.01 -3.16 6.41
CA SER A 177 -33.34 -3.64 7.75
C SER A 177 -33.15 -2.56 8.82
N ARG A 178 -32.04 -1.81 8.79
CA ARG A 178 -31.84 -0.65 9.67
C ARG A 178 -32.85 0.46 9.39
N LEU A 179 -33.10 0.76 8.11
CA LEU A 179 -34.02 1.82 7.69
C LEU A 179 -35.45 1.55 8.17
N ARG A 180 -35.91 0.29 8.09
CA ARG A 180 -37.22 -0.12 8.62
C ARG A 180 -37.34 0.02 10.13
N ALA A 181 -36.26 -0.28 10.85
CA ALA A 181 -36.25 -0.17 12.30
C ALA A 181 -36.36 1.29 12.76
N GLU A 182 -35.69 2.21 12.07
CA GLU A 182 -35.66 3.64 12.43
C GLU A 182 -36.86 4.42 11.89
N PHE A 183 -37.36 4.07 10.70
CA PHE A 183 -38.49 4.76 10.05
C PHE A 183 -39.60 3.78 9.67
N PRO A 184 -40.36 3.25 10.66
CA PRO A 184 -41.39 2.24 10.42
C PRO A 184 -42.57 2.75 9.57
N ASP A 185 -42.77 4.07 9.48
CA ASP A 185 -43.84 4.72 8.71
C ASP A 185 -43.56 4.78 7.18
N LEU A 186 -42.42 4.24 6.73
CA LEU A 186 -42.05 4.16 5.32
C LEU A 186 -42.80 3.02 4.63
N THR A 187 -43.51 3.38 3.55
CA THR A 187 -44.18 2.39 2.69
C THR A 187 -43.14 1.57 1.91
N PRO A 188 -43.49 0.36 1.44
CA PRO A 188 -42.58 -0.46 0.62
C PRO A 188 -42.04 0.26 -0.62
N ASN A 189 -42.85 1.10 -1.26
CA ASN A 189 -42.42 1.92 -2.41
C ASN A 189 -41.44 3.03 -2.02
N GLU A 190 -41.51 3.53 -0.79
CA GLU A 190 -40.54 4.50 -0.26
C GLU A 190 -39.23 3.80 0.14
N GLN A 191 -39.29 2.57 0.66
CA GLN A 191 -38.10 1.73 0.91
C GLN A 191 -37.38 1.37 -0.41
N LYS A 192 -38.14 1.01 -1.45
CA LYS A 192 -37.70 0.87 -2.85
C LYS A 192 -36.93 2.08 -3.35
N LEU A 193 -37.53 3.24 -3.18
CA LEU A 193 -36.89 4.49 -3.55
C LEU A 193 -35.58 4.69 -2.78
N CYS A 194 -35.53 4.39 -1.48
CA CYS A 194 -34.30 4.50 -0.69
C CYS A 194 -33.19 3.59 -1.21
N ALA A 195 -33.49 2.35 -1.59
CA ALA A 195 -32.47 1.45 -2.12
C ALA A 195 -31.93 1.90 -3.48
N PHE A 196 -32.78 2.37 -4.39
CA PHE A 196 -32.32 2.92 -5.66
C PHE A 196 -31.47 4.19 -5.48
N LEU A 197 -31.78 4.99 -4.45
CA LEU A 197 -30.94 6.12 -4.05
C LEU A 197 -29.59 5.67 -3.48
N ARG A 198 -29.56 4.59 -2.70
CA ARG A 198 -28.32 4.00 -2.16
C ARG A 198 -27.42 3.40 -3.25
N LEU A 199 -28.02 2.87 -4.31
CA LEU A 199 -27.33 2.44 -5.54
C LEU A 199 -26.85 3.60 -6.43
N ASN A 200 -27.08 4.85 -5.99
CA ASN A 200 -26.69 6.08 -6.68
C ASN A 200 -27.24 6.22 -8.11
N LEU A 201 -28.48 5.77 -8.32
CA LEU A 201 -29.15 5.88 -9.62
C LEU A 201 -29.70 7.29 -9.86
N ASN A 202 -29.68 7.75 -11.11
CA ASN A 202 -30.22 9.06 -11.46
C ASN A 202 -31.76 9.04 -11.56
N THR A 203 -32.41 10.21 -11.48
CA THR A 203 -33.89 10.32 -11.47
C THR A 203 -34.55 9.71 -12.71
N LYS A 204 -33.87 9.72 -13.88
CA LYS A 204 -34.41 9.12 -15.11
C LYS A 204 -34.42 7.61 -15.03
N ASP A 205 -33.33 7.03 -14.53
CA ASP A 205 -33.23 5.59 -14.34
C ASP A 205 -34.23 5.15 -13.26
N ILE A 206 -34.32 5.85 -12.14
CA ILE A 206 -35.32 5.56 -11.08
C ILE A 206 -36.75 5.60 -11.64
N ALA A 207 -37.09 6.59 -12.47
CA ALA A 207 -38.41 6.69 -13.09
C ALA A 207 -38.72 5.47 -13.97
N ASN A 208 -37.74 5.03 -14.77
CA ASN A 208 -37.86 3.84 -15.62
C ASN A 208 -38.00 2.55 -14.79
N LEU A 209 -37.27 2.46 -13.69
CA LEU A 209 -37.25 1.30 -12.78
C LEU A 209 -38.54 1.16 -11.96
N MET A 210 -39.10 2.29 -11.52
CA MET A 210 -40.35 2.32 -10.77
C MET A 210 -41.59 2.31 -11.66
N GLY A 211 -41.43 2.40 -12.99
CA GLY A 211 -42.54 2.47 -13.93
C GLY A 211 -43.42 3.73 -13.78
N ILE A 212 -42.84 4.86 -13.32
CA ILE A 212 -43.56 6.14 -13.09
C ILE A 212 -42.90 7.30 -13.82
N SER A 213 -43.60 8.43 -13.96
CA SER A 213 -43.04 9.63 -14.60
C SER A 213 -41.96 10.31 -13.75
N LEU A 214 -41.07 11.08 -14.39
CA LEU A 214 -40.05 11.90 -13.70
C LEU A 214 -40.66 12.78 -12.61
N ARG A 215 -41.79 13.44 -12.91
CA ARG A 215 -42.56 14.25 -11.96
C ARG A 215 -43.07 13.41 -10.78
N GLY A 216 -43.46 12.15 -11.04
CA GLY A 216 -43.84 11.18 -10.02
C GLY A 216 -42.71 10.89 -9.04
N VAL A 217 -41.48 10.72 -9.55
CA VAL A 217 -40.27 10.53 -8.70
C VAL A 217 -39.99 11.79 -7.86
N GLU A 218 -40.12 12.99 -8.41
CA GLU A 218 -39.92 14.25 -7.65
C GLU A 218 -40.90 14.37 -6.47
N VAL A 219 -42.18 14.06 -6.69
CA VAL A 219 -43.20 14.08 -5.64
C VAL A 219 -42.93 12.99 -4.60
N ALA A 220 -42.47 11.80 -5.02
CA ALA A 220 -42.05 10.74 -4.09
C ALA A 220 -40.87 11.19 -3.22
N ARG A 221 -39.86 11.85 -3.80
CA ARG A 221 -38.72 12.42 -3.06
C ARG A 221 -39.15 13.50 -2.06
N TYR A 222 -40.07 14.40 -2.44
CA TYR A 222 -40.60 15.42 -1.52
C TYR A 222 -41.30 14.81 -0.30
N ARG A 223 -42.12 13.76 -0.53
CA ARG A 223 -42.80 13.04 0.55
C ARG A 223 -41.81 12.32 1.46
N LEU A 224 -40.83 11.63 0.86
CA LEU A 224 -39.77 10.93 1.59
C LEU A 224 -38.98 11.88 2.49
N ARG A 225 -38.67 13.11 2.03
CA ARG A 225 -38.01 14.13 2.87
C ARG A 225 -38.79 14.49 4.13
N LYS A 226 -40.10 14.70 4.01
CA LYS A 226 -40.94 15.03 5.18
C LYS A 226 -41.01 13.87 6.16
N LYS A 227 -41.07 12.62 5.67
CA LYS A 227 -41.09 11.42 6.51
C LYS A 227 -39.76 11.16 7.22
N LEU A 228 -38.65 11.41 6.54
CA LEU A 228 -37.30 11.39 7.11
C LEU A 228 -36.98 12.65 7.95
N ARG A 229 -37.95 13.57 8.12
CA ARG A 229 -37.85 14.80 8.92
C ARG A 229 -36.69 15.72 8.53
N LEU A 230 -36.36 15.76 7.25
CA LEU A 230 -35.27 16.59 6.73
C LEU A 230 -35.64 18.08 6.72
N GLU A 231 -34.72 18.94 7.13
CA GLU A 231 -34.90 20.40 7.19
C GLU A 231 -34.97 21.05 5.79
N GLN A 232 -35.38 22.32 5.74
CA GLN A 232 -35.42 23.07 4.48
C GLN A 232 -33.99 23.29 3.95
N GLY A 233 -33.67 22.60 2.85
CA GLY A 233 -32.37 22.72 2.17
C GLY A 233 -31.52 21.44 2.13
N GLU A 234 -31.80 20.45 2.97
CA GLU A 234 -30.98 19.22 3.04
C GLU A 234 -31.12 18.34 1.79
N ASN A 235 -30.11 17.54 1.41
CA ASN A 235 -30.19 16.69 0.21
C ASN A 235 -30.51 15.23 0.55
N LEU A 236 -31.68 14.77 0.08
CA LEU A 236 -32.17 13.40 0.30
C LEU A 236 -31.20 12.31 -0.21
N SER A 237 -30.61 12.46 -1.39
CA SER A 237 -29.70 11.44 -1.95
C SER A 237 -28.42 11.34 -1.13
N LYS A 238 -27.92 12.48 -0.63
CA LYS A 238 -26.75 12.53 0.23
C LYS A 238 -27.02 11.84 1.57
N PHE A 239 -28.12 12.18 2.22
CA PHE A 239 -28.56 11.54 3.47
C PHE A 239 -28.59 10.01 3.35
N ILE A 240 -29.16 9.48 2.27
CA ILE A 240 -29.25 8.03 2.05
C ILE A 240 -27.90 7.37 1.78
N LEU A 241 -26.94 8.04 1.13
CA LEU A 241 -25.61 7.48 0.86
C LEU A 241 -24.71 7.43 2.10
N GLU A 242 -24.94 8.30 3.07
CA GLU A 242 -24.18 8.40 4.32
C GLU A 242 -24.73 7.49 5.44
N TYR A 243 -25.97 7.01 5.29
CA TYR A 243 -26.66 6.08 6.21
C TYR A 243 -26.19 4.63 6.08
#